data_AF-A9V8K3-F1
#
_entry.id   AF-A9V8K3-F1
#
_cell.length_a   1.000
_cell.length_b   1.000
_cell.length_c   1.000
_cell.angle_alpha   90.00
_cell.angle_beta   90.00
_cell.angle_gamma   90.00
#
_symmetry.space_group_name_H-M   'P 1'
#
loop_
_entity.id
_entity.type
_entity.pdbx_description
1 polymer ?
#
loop_
_entity_poly.entity_id
_entity_poly.type
_entity_poly.pdbx_seq_one_letter_code
_entity_poly.pdbx_strand_id
1 'polypeptide(L)'
;MAAIELPHHAGTTRQDIVAFTHQVIETARGVPDQQVWAFYDEVNTCEYLGLLTDILVRRKLYTDPLPENLIVMGACNPYERRAPPVRRAGLAVESKRQGRVVQTFDERSQLRYRVHPLPEAMLTYVWDFGALAEADEANYIERMLMQHVQLRDPGQLAALAHGLSRLHTFLRQDGRSEEFVVSLRDVRRFLVFYKFFQDYIARRDSLDPPSSHADSRWNPFSQNFGASNRLHALHGQREAHSVVLSIQLAYIVRMPVTEERRMARETLLRCVQGSLLPSNFGIKSWRQVVNAEERNLYGRMDTSAYPNLAMNRALLQNVFSLTVCVLTRTPIILIGAPGNSKTVATTIVNCSL
;
A
#
# COMPACT_ATOMS: atom_id res chain seq x y z
N MET A 1 -17.97 -20.32 -16.68
CA MET A 1 -18.70 -19.11 -16.26
C MET A 1 -17.97 -18.54 -15.06
N ALA A 2 -17.72 -17.23 -14.98
CA ALA A 2 -17.07 -16.64 -13.81
C ALA A 2 -18.01 -16.68 -12.60
N ALA A 3 -17.47 -16.93 -11.40
CA ALA A 3 -18.27 -16.89 -10.18
C ALA A 3 -18.80 -15.48 -9.92
N ILE A 4 -20.02 -15.38 -9.38
CA ILE A 4 -20.59 -14.13 -8.89
C ILE A 4 -20.09 -13.94 -7.46
N GLU A 5 -19.53 -12.77 -7.13
CA GLU A 5 -18.76 -12.56 -5.90
C GLU A 5 -19.36 -11.47 -5.00
N LEU A 6 -19.35 -11.71 -3.68
CA LEU A 6 -19.63 -10.73 -2.64
C LEU A 6 -18.43 -10.62 -1.68
N PRO A 7 -17.66 -9.51 -1.71
CA PRO A 7 -16.63 -9.25 -0.72
C PRO A 7 -17.25 -8.80 0.61
N HIS A 8 -16.91 -9.48 1.71
CA HIS A 8 -17.34 -9.10 3.05
C HIS A 8 -16.35 -8.13 3.68
N HIS A 9 -16.88 -7.23 4.50
CA HIS A 9 -16.13 -6.33 5.36
C HIS A 9 -16.96 -6.00 6.60
N ALA A 10 -16.39 -5.29 7.57
CA ALA A 10 -17.09 -4.92 8.81
C ALA A 10 -18.40 -4.14 8.61
N GLY A 11 -18.56 -3.44 7.48
CA GLY A 11 -19.79 -2.74 7.11
C GLY A 11 -20.82 -3.56 6.33
N THR A 12 -20.55 -4.84 6.03
CA THR A 12 -21.47 -5.68 5.24
C THR A 12 -22.70 -5.97 6.08
N THR A 13 -23.86 -5.55 5.58
CA THR A 13 -25.11 -5.69 6.31
C THR A 13 -25.77 -7.03 6.03
N ARG A 14 -26.74 -7.39 6.88
CA ARG A 14 -27.60 -8.55 6.63
C ARG A 14 -28.33 -8.41 5.30
N GLN A 15 -28.79 -7.21 4.96
CA GLN A 15 -29.52 -6.92 3.74
C GLN A 15 -28.65 -7.15 2.50
N ASP A 16 -27.37 -6.77 2.55
CA ASP A 16 -26.43 -6.99 1.44
C ASP A 16 -26.26 -8.48 1.14
N ILE A 17 -26.06 -9.29 2.20
CA ILE A 17 -25.92 -10.75 2.09
C ILE A 17 -27.19 -11.34 1.49
N VAL A 18 -28.36 -10.97 2.02
CA VAL A 18 -29.66 -11.48 1.57
C VAL A 18 -29.95 -11.10 0.12
N ALA A 19 -29.72 -9.84 -0.26
CA ALA A 19 -29.92 -9.35 -1.62
C ALA A 19 -29.02 -10.08 -2.61
N PHE A 20 -27.74 -10.25 -2.28
CA PHE A 20 -26.80 -11.03 -3.06
C PHE A 20 -27.24 -12.51 -3.20
N THR A 21 -27.62 -13.15 -2.08
CA THR A 21 -28.07 -14.54 -2.10
C THR A 21 -29.34 -14.70 -2.95
N HIS A 22 -30.30 -13.76 -2.88
CA HIS A 22 -31.47 -13.77 -3.75
C HIS A 22 -31.09 -13.64 -5.23
N GLN A 23 -30.20 -12.71 -5.57
CA GLN A 23 -29.74 -12.52 -6.95
C GLN A 23 -29.13 -13.80 -7.52
N VAL A 24 -28.28 -14.50 -6.77
CA VAL A 24 -27.67 -15.76 -7.26
C VAL A 24 -28.67 -16.92 -7.30
N ILE A 25 -29.68 -16.95 -6.42
CA ILE A 25 -30.79 -17.91 -6.48
C ILE A 25 -31.62 -17.70 -7.76
N GLU A 26 -32.00 -16.45 -8.06
CA GLU A 26 -32.77 -16.12 -9.26
C GLU A 26 -31.99 -16.47 -10.53
N THR A 27 -30.69 -16.17 -10.54
CA THR A 27 -29.80 -16.54 -11.64
C THR A 27 -29.77 -18.06 -11.83
N ALA A 28 -29.60 -18.83 -10.75
CA ALA A 28 -29.59 -20.30 -10.82
C ALA A 28 -30.92 -20.88 -11.32
N ARG A 29 -32.05 -20.32 -10.88
CA ARG A 29 -33.38 -20.75 -11.36
C ARG A 29 -33.62 -20.43 -12.84
N GLY A 30 -33.03 -19.35 -13.35
CA GLY A 30 -33.10 -18.98 -14.77
C GLY A 30 -32.30 -19.89 -15.70
N VAL A 31 -31.36 -20.68 -15.16
CA VAL A 31 -30.48 -21.57 -15.93
C VAL A 31 -30.38 -22.97 -15.30
N PRO A 32 -31.48 -23.75 -15.24
CA PRO A 32 -31.53 -25.01 -14.49
C PRO A 32 -30.51 -26.06 -14.96
N ASP A 33 -30.14 -26.04 -16.24
CA ASP A 33 -29.19 -26.98 -16.84
C ASP A 33 -27.72 -26.54 -16.70
N GLN A 34 -27.45 -25.42 -16.03
CA GLN A 34 -26.10 -24.88 -15.84
C GLN A 34 -25.78 -24.66 -14.37
N GLN A 35 -24.51 -24.86 -14.00
CA GLN A 35 -24.03 -24.55 -12.66
C GLN A 35 -23.79 -23.05 -12.50
N VAL A 36 -24.33 -22.48 -11.42
CA VAL A 36 -24.06 -21.10 -10.99
C VAL A 36 -23.18 -21.14 -9.76
N TRP A 37 -22.11 -20.34 -9.77
CA TRP A 37 -21.11 -20.31 -8.69
C TRP A 37 -21.22 -18.97 -7.96
N ALA A 38 -21.41 -19.01 -6.64
CA ALA A 38 -21.47 -17.84 -5.77
C ALA A 38 -20.34 -17.89 -4.74
N PHE A 39 -19.50 -16.85 -4.72
CA PHE A 39 -18.33 -16.75 -3.86
C PHE A 39 -18.51 -15.64 -2.82
N TYR A 40 -18.40 -16.00 -1.54
CA TYR A 40 -18.49 -15.10 -0.40
C TYR A 40 -17.06 -14.89 0.13
N ASP A 41 -16.42 -13.78 -0.21
CA ASP A 41 -15.02 -13.52 0.17
C ASP A 41 -14.92 -12.86 1.55
N GLU A 42 -13.84 -13.14 2.28
CA GLU A 42 -13.52 -12.61 3.63
C GLU A 42 -14.67 -12.73 4.66
N VAL A 43 -15.45 -13.82 4.66
CA VAL A 43 -16.72 -13.97 5.43
C VAL A 43 -16.63 -13.69 6.92
N ASN A 44 -15.48 -13.95 7.54
CA ASN A 44 -15.27 -13.74 8.97
C ASN A 44 -14.93 -12.29 9.32
N THR A 45 -14.96 -11.36 8.38
CA THR A 45 -14.89 -9.91 8.67
C THR A 45 -16.25 -9.30 8.99
N CYS A 46 -17.33 -10.07 8.83
CA CYS A 46 -18.72 -9.70 9.01
C CYS A 46 -19.31 -10.29 10.31
N GLU A 47 -20.27 -9.59 10.92
CA GLU A 47 -20.94 -10.02 12.16
C GLU A 47 -22.03 -11.08 11.94
N TYR A 48 -22.53 -11.25 10.71
CA TYR A 48 -23.66 -12.13 10.37
C TYR A 48 -23.23 -13.56 10.03
N LEU A 49 -22.24 -14.10 10.74
CA LEU A 49 -21.72 -15.47 10.53
C LEU A 49 -22.79 -16.56 10.73
N GLY A 50 -23.82 -16.31 11.52
CA GLY A 50 -24.98 -17.20 11.65
C GLY A 50 -25.74 -17.38 10.33
N LEU A 51 -26.01 -16.26 9.63
CA LEU A 51 -26.66 -16.28 8.32
C LEU A 51 -25.77 -16.94 7.27
N LEU A 52 -24.46 -16.62 7.29
CA LEU A 52 -23.50 -17.25 6.39
C LEU A 52 -23.37 -18.75 6.65
N THR A 53 -23.57 -19.21 7.89
CA THR A 53 -23.60 -20.65 8.21
C THR A 53 -24.81 -21.32 7.56
N ASP A 54 -25.97 -20.67 7.61
CA ASP A 54 -27.17 -21.19 6.96
C ASP A 54 -26.97 -21.32 5.44
N ILE A 55 -26.32 -20.34 4.81
CA ILE A 55 -26.08 -20.32 3.36
C ILE A 55 -24.99 -21.33 2.96
N LEU A 56 -23.80 -21.23 3.55
CA LEU A 56 -22.60 -21.98 3.14
C LEU A 56 -22.66 -23.45 3.57
N VAL A 57 -23.15 -23.71 4.80
CA VAL A 57 -23.15 -25.06 5.38
C VAL A 57 -24.51 -25.72 5.21
N ARG A 58 -25.59 -25.04 5.59
CA ARG A 58 -26.95 -25.63 5.58
C ARG A 58 -27.67 -25.47 4.24
N ARG A 59 -27.04 -24.81 3.25
CA ARG A 59 -27.58 -24.56 1.91
C ARG A 59 -29.02 -24.04 1.92
N LYS A 60 -29.29 -23.03 2.74
CA LYS A 60 -30.59 -22.36 2.82
C LYS A 60 -30.46 -20.86 3.04
N LEU A 61 -31.45 -20.11 2.57
CA LEU A 61 -31.68 -18.72 2.95
C LEU A 61 -32.96 -18.65 3.78
N TYR A 62 -32.82 -18.37 5.07
CA TYR A 62 -33.91 -18.48 6.04
C TYR A 62 -34.51 -19.89 6.09
N THR A 63 -35.72 -20.05 5.57
CA THR A 63 -36.46 -21.32 5.47
C THR A 63 -36.30 -21.98 4.11
N ASP A 64 -35.84 -21.25 3.10
CA ASP A 64 -35.88 -21.70 1.72
C ASP A 64 -34.56 -22.38 1.34
N PRO A 65 -34.59 -23.61 0.81
CA PRO A 65 -33.39 -24.29 0.36
C PRO A 65 -32.82 -23.60 -0.89
N LEU A 66 -31.49 -23.60 -1.00
CA LEU A 66 -30.80 -23.13 -2.19
C LEU A 66 -31.03 -24.10 -3.37
N PRO A 67 -31.11 -23.60 -4.62
CA PRO A 67 -31.18 -24.45 -5.81
C PRO A 67 -30.04 -25.46 -5.89
N GLU A 68 -30.30 -26.65 -6.44
CA GLU A 68 -29.30 -27.72 -6.55
C GLU A 68 -28.14 -27.33 -7.48
N ASN A 69 -28.42 -26.56 -8.53
CA ASN A 69 -27.41 -26.06 -9.47
C ASN A 69 -26.65 -24.83 -8.97
N LEU A 70 -26.90 -24.35 -7.74
CA LEU A 70 -26.16 -23.26 -7.11
C LEU A 70 -25.04 -23.78 -6.21
N ILE A 71 -23.79 -23.55 -6.62
CA ILE A 71 -22.60 -23.87 -5.83
C ILE A 71 -22.21 -22.64 -5.03
N VAL A 72 -22.15 -22.77 -3.70
CA VAL A 72 -21.75 -21.69 -2.78
C VAL A 72 -20.39 -22.00 -2.18
N MET A 73 -19.54 -21.00 -2.09
CA MET A 73 -18.19 -21.10 -1.53
C MET A 73 -17.90 -19.87 -0.66
N GLY A 74 -17.13 -20.07 0.41
CA GLY A 74 -16.71 -18.98 1.30
C GLY A 74 -15.20 -18.99 1.50
N ALA A 75 -14.58 -17.81 1.55
CA ALA A 75 -13.21 -17.63 2.00
C ALA A 75 -13.19 -16.82 3.30
N CYS A 76 -12.26 -17.14 4.20
CA CYS A 76 -12.10 -16.45 5.47
C CYS A 76 -10.63 -16.11 5.72
N ASN A 77 -10.39 -15.00 6.41
CA ASN A 77 -9.05 -14.60 6.83
C ASN A 77 -8.57 -15.44 8.03
N PRO A 78 -7.28 -15.80 8.12
CA PRO A 78 -6.76 -16.64 9.21
C PRO A 78 -6.73 -15.92 10.57
N TYR A 79 -6.79 -16.70 11.67
CA TYR A 79 -6.73 -16.19 13.04
C TYR A 79 -5.29 -16.06 13.54
N GLU A 80 -4.54 -15.11 12.99
CA GLU A 80 -3.16 -14.85 13.43
C GLU A 80 -3.13 -13.78 14.52
N ARG A 81 -2.46 -14.04 15.64
CA ARG A 81 -2.24 -13.02 16.67
C ARG A 81 -1.16 -12.04 16.22
N ARG A 82 -1.37 -10.74 16.47
CA ARG A 82 -0.31 -9.73 16.51
C ARG A 82 0.52 -9.97 17.77
N ALA A 83 1.83 -9.88 17.64
CA ALA A 83 2.67 -9.66 18.79
C ALA A 83 2.33 -8.30 19.45
N PRO A 84 2.52 -8.16 20.77
CA PRO A 84 2.07 -6.99 21.51
C PRO A 84 2.70 -5.70 20.93
N PRO A 85 1.91 -4.62 20.76
CA PRO A 85 2.38 -3.41 20.09
C PRO A 85 3.57 -2.80 20.84
N VAL A 86 4.66 -2.52 20.11
CA VAL A 86 5.76 -1.70 20.63
C VAL A 86 5.23 -0.27 20.78
N ARG A 87 5.05 0.18 22.04
CA ARG A 87 4.53 1.52 22.35
C ARG A 87 5.30 2.59 21.58
N ARG A 88 4.64 3.25 20.61
CA ARG A 88 5.13 4.47 19.97
C ARG A 88 4.37 5.68 20.49
N ALA A 89 5.12 6.73 20.81
CA ALA A 89 4.58 8.03 21.18
C ALA A 89 3.62 8.55 20.08
N GLY A 90 2.35 8.76 20.44
CA GLY A 90 1.32 9.31 19.54
C GLY A 90 0.14 8.37 19.22
N LEU A 91 0.14 7.12 19.67
CA LEU A 91 -0.95 6.13 19.48
C LEU A 91 -1.64 5.70 20.78
N ALA A 92 -1.34 6.34 21.92
CA ALA A 92 -2.08 6.08 23.15
C ALA A 92 -3.51 6.64 23.02
N VAL A 93 -4.49 5.75 22.84
CA VAL A 93 -5.91 6.09 23.03
C VAL A 93 -6.13 6.29 24.53
N GLU A 94 -5.92 7.52 25.01
CA GLU A 94 -6.25 7.90 26.38
C GLU A 94 -7.75 8.19 26.48
N SER A 95 -8.55 7.15 26.69
CA SER A 95 -9.96 7.31 27.06
C SER A 95 -10.06 7.74 28.53
N LYS A 96 -10.09 9.05 28.79
CA LYS A 96 -10.41 9.57 30.14
C LYS A 96 -11.91 9.39 30.42
N ARG A 97 -12.28 8.32 31.14
CA ARG A 97 -13.55 8.25 31.87
C ARG A 97 -13.27 8.22 33.38
N GLN A 98 -13.79 9.23 34.09
CA GLN A 98 -13.89 9.29 35.55
C GLN A 98 -12.63 8.88 36.34
N GLY A 99 -11.52 9.59 36.15
CA GLY A 99 -10.37 9.54 37.08
C GLY A 99 -9.61 8.21 37.19
N ARG A 100 -10.02 7.17 36.45
CA ARG A 100 -9.28 5.92 36.26
C ARG A 100 -8.92 5.78 34.79
N VAL A 101 -7.63 5.58 34.53
CA VAL A 101 -7.15 5.16 33.21
C VAL A 101 -7.64 3.73 32.99
N VAL A 102 -8.82 3.59 32.37
CA VAL A 102 -9.32 2.29 31.93
C VAL A 102 -8.87 2.11 30.48
N GLN A 103 -7.87 1.27 30.29
CA GLN A 103 -7.44 0.84 28.96
C GLN A 103 -8.48 -0.12 28.41
N THR A 104 -9.38 0.37 27.54
CA THR A 104 -10.23 -0.52 26.75
C THR A 104 -9.35 -1.13 25.65
N PHE A 105 -8.65 -2.22 25.97
CA PHE A 105 -8.06 -3.06 24.94
C PHE A 105 -9.18 -3.89 24.31
N ASP A 106 -9.54 -3.58 23.07
CA ASP A 106 -10.37 -4.48 22.25
C ASP A 106 -9.55 -5.75 21.98
N GLU A 107 -9.95 -6.93 22.45
CA GLU A 107 -9.25 -8.19 22.19
C GLU A 107 -9.08 -8.44 20.68
N ARG A 108 -10.00 -7.91 19.84
CA ARG A 108 -9.90 -7.98 18.38
C ARG A 108 -8.76 -7.13 17.81
N SER A 109 -8.21 -6.19 18.58
CA SER A 109 -7.00 -5.43 18.20
C SER A 109 -5.71 -6.27 18.27
N GLN A 110 -5.76 -7.42 18.95
CA GLN A 110 -4.64 -8.36 19.05
C GLN A 110 -4.59 -9.35 17.89
N LEU A 111 -5.56 -9.36 16.97
CA LEU A 111 -5.53 -10.19 15.77
C LEU A 111 -4.93 -9.41 14.59
N ARG A 112 -4.17 -10.10 13.73
CA ARG A 112 -3.56 -9.53 12.52
C ARG A 112 -4.65 -9.00 11.59
N TYR A 113 -5.74 -9.76 11.47
CA TYR A 113 -6.98 -9.42 10.78
C TYR A 113 -8.09 -9.17 11.80
N ARG A 114 -8.95 -8.18 11.56
CA ARG A 114 -10.13 -7.95 12.40
C ARG A 114 -11.23 -8.92 11.97
N VAL A 115 -11.25 -10.08 12.61
CA VAL A 115 -12.16 -11.18 12.26
C VAL A 115 -13.00 -11.62 13.45
N HIS A 116 -14.20 -12.09 13.16
CA HIS A 116 -15.11 -12.75 14.07
C HIS A 116 -14.78 -14.24 14.13
N PRO A 117 -14.86 -14.88 15.31
CA PRO A 117 -14.67 -16.32 15.43
C PRO A 117 -15.74 -17.05 14.60
N LEU A 118 -15.29 -17.98 13.76
CA LEU A 118 -16.18 -18.83 12.96
C LEU A 118 -17.02 -19.71 13.89
N PRO A 119 -18.32 -19.88 13.61
CA PRO A 119 -19.15 -20.85 14.31
C PRO A 119 -18.58 -22.26 14.18
N GLU A 120 -18.75 -23.09 15.22
CA GLU A 120 -18.24 -24.46 15.25
C GLU A 120 -18.67 -25.29 14.03
N ALA A 121 -19.90 -25.08 13.57
CA ALA A 121 -20.45 -25.72 12.37
C ALA A 121 -19.68 -25.40 11.07
N MET A 122 -18.98 -24.26 11.00
CA MET A 122 -18.14 -23.94 9.84
C MET A 122 -16.74 -24.54 9.94
N LEU A 123 -16.20 -24.73 11.15
CA LEU A 123 -14.81 -25.16 11.36
C LEU A 123 -14.49 -26.50 10.68
N THR A 124 -15.45 -27.42 10.63
CA THR A 124 -15.29 -28.73 9.97
C THR A 124 -15.11 -28.63 8.45
N TYR A 125 -15.48 -27.49 7.84
CA TYR A 125 -15.41 -27.26 6.39
C TYR A 125 -14.29 -26.30 5.99
N VAL A 126 -13.52 -25.78 6.95
CA VAL A 126 -12.40 -24.89 6.66
C VAL A 126 -11.20 -25.72 6.25
N TRP A 127 -10.75 -25.54 5.01
CA TRP A 127 -9.43 -25.97 4.57
C TRP A 127 -8.44 -24.80 4.66
N ASP A 128 -7.28 -25.06 5.25
CA ASP A 128 -6.17 -24.10 5.27
C ASP A 128 -5.39 -24.17 3.96
N PHE A 129 -5.51 -23.12 3.14
CA PHE A 129 -4.77 -22.98 1.88
C PHE A 129 -3.33 -22.47 2.09
N GLY A 130 -2.96 -22.14 3.33
CA GLY A 130 -1.64 -21.63 3.68
C GLY A 130 -1.36 -20.22 3.14
N ALA A 131 -0.13 -19.76 3.36
CA ALA A 131 0.39 -18.57 2.72
C ALA A 131 0.90 -18.89 1.31
N LEU A 132 0.83 -17.91 0.40
CA LEU A 132 1.41 -18.03 -0.93
C LEU A 132 2.91 -18.38 -0.80
N ALA A 133 3.35 -19.44 -1.48
CA ALA A 133 4.76 -19.81 -1.49
C ALA A 133 5.61 -18.67 -2.06
N GLU A 134 6.82 -18.46 -1.54
CA GLU A 134 7.67 -17.34 -1.98
C GLU A 134 7.96 -17.36 -3.50
N ALA A 135 8.05 -18.57 -4.08
CA ALA A 135 8.21 -18.75 -5.52
C ALA A 135 6.99 -18.30 -6.33
N ASP A 136 5.78 -18.62 -5.85
CA ASP A 136 4.55 -18.20 -6.51
C ASP A 136 4.36 -16.68 -6.40
N GLU A 137 4.62 -16.11 -5.23
CA GLU A 137 4.60 -14.65 -5.07
C GLU A 137 5.57 -13.95 -6.01
N ALA A 138 6.80 -14.47 -6.14
CA ALA A 138 7.78 -13.93 -7.07
C ALA A 138 7.28 -13.98 -8.52
N ASN A 139 6.65 -15.08 -8.93
CA ASN A 139 6.03 -15.21 -10.25
C ASN A 139 4.89 -14.18 -10.47
N TYR A 140 4.07 -13.93 -9.44
CA TYR A 140 3.03 -12.89 -9.51
C TYR A 140 3.63 -11.49 -9.64
N ILE A 141 4.66 -11.18 -8.85
CA ILE A 141 5.37 -9.89 -8.92
C ILE A 141 5.93 -9.68 -10.32
N GLU A 142 6.64 -10.68 -10.86
CA GLU A 142 7.20 -10.61 -12.20
C GLU A 142 6.13 -10.35 -13.27
N ARG A 143 5.04 -11.12 -13.27
CA ARG A 143 3.92 -10.93 -14.23
C ARG A 143 3.29 -9.55 -14.10
N MET A 144 3.08 -9.06 -12.87
CA MET A 144 2.54 -7.73 -12.62
C MET A 144 3.44 -6.63 -13.20
N LEU A 145 4.76 -6.77 -13.04
CA LEU A 145 5.74 -5.85 -13.60
C LEU A 145 5.77 -5.92 -15.13
N MET A 146 5.83 -7.11 -15.72
CA MET A 146 5.83 -7.29 -17.19
C MET A 146 4.65 -6.59 -17.87
N GLN A 147 3.48 -6.56 -17.22
CA GLN A 147 2.29 -5.92 -17.77
C GLN A 147 2.28 -4.39 -17.68
N HIS A 148 2.99 -3.80 -16.71
CA HIS A 148 2.78 -2.38 -16.34
C HIS A 148 4.06 -1.54 -16.31
N VAL A 149 5.23 -2.17 -16.29
CA VAL A 149 6.53 -1.52 -16.17
C VAL A 149 7.27 -1.63 -17.49
N GLN A 150 7.63 -0.49 -18.06
CA GLN A 150 8.33 -0.40 -19.34
C GLN A 150 9.81 -0.13 -19.07
N LEU A 151 10.61 -1.19 -19.06
CA LEU A 151 12.07 -1.11 -18.98
C LEU A 151 12.69 -1.50 -20.31
N ARG A 152 13.86 -0.93 -20.63
CA ARG A 152 14.52 -1.11 -21.92
C ARG A 152 15.13 -2.50 -22.08
N ASP A 153 15.58 -3.09 -20.97
CA ASP A 153 16.26 -4.38 -20.93
C ASP A 153 15.48 -5.38 -20.06
N PRO A 154 15.20 -6.61 -20.55
CA PRO A 154 14.57 -7.66 -19.75
C PRO A 154 15.34 -7.99 -18.46
N GLY A 155 16.67 -7.87 -18.47
CA GLY A 155 17.49 -8.07 -17.28
C GLY A 155 17.21 -7.05 -16.18
N GLN A 156 16.92 -5.79 -16.53
CA GLN A 156 16.49 -4.76 -15.57
C GLN A 156 15.14 -5.11 -14.92
N LEU A 157 14.20 -5.65 -15.69
CA LEU A 157 12.89 -6.05 -15.17
C LEU A 157 13.02 -7.25 -14.23
N ALA A 158 13.80 -8.26 -14.62
CA ALA A 158 14.09 -9.41 -13.77
C ALA A 158 14.79 -9.00 -12.46
N ALA A 159 15.76 -8.08 -12.53
CA ALA A 159 16.44 -7.53 -11.36
C ALA A 159 15.48 -6.78 -10.41
N LEU A 160 14.54 -6.00 -10.97
CA LEU A 160 13.51 -5.31 -10.18
C LEU A 160 12.52 -6.30 -9.55
N ALA A 161 12.05 -7.29 -10.30
CA ALA A 161 11.16 -8.33 -9.81
C ALA A 161 11.80 -9.08 -8.65
N HIS A 162 13.03 -9.56 -8.84
CA HIS A 162 13.82 -10.20 -7.79
C HIS A 162 14.03 -9.27 -6.59
N GLY A 163 14.35 -7.99 -6.82
CA GLY A 163 14.49 -6.99 -5.77
C GLY A 163 13.23 -6.79 -4.92
N LEU A 164 12.05 -6.70 -5.54
CA LEU A 164 10.78 -6.58 -4.84
C LEU A 164 10.44 -7.86 -4.07
N SER A 165 10.66 -9.04 -4.64
CA SER A 165 10.49 -10.32 -3.95
C SER A 165 11.40 -10.42 -2.73
N ARG A 166 12.69 -10.08 -2.87
CA ARG A 166 13.64 -10.02 -1.75
C ARG A 166 13.25 -9.01 -0.69
N LEU A 167 12.67 -7.87 -1.08
CA LEU A 167 12.15 -6.89 -0.16
C LEU A 167 10.95 -7.43 0.62
N HIS A 168 10.04 -8.16 -0.03
CA HIS A 168 8.91 -8.82 0.64
C HIS A 168 9.40 -9.86 1.66
N THR A 169 10.36 -10.71 1.29
CA THR A 169 10.99 -11.66 2.22
C THR A 169 11.64 -10.94 3.40
N PHE A 170 12.43 -9.89 3.15
CA PHE A 170 13.05 -9.07 4.20
C PHE A 170 12.00 -8.49 5.15
N LEU A 171 10.92 -7.93 4.62
CA LEU A 171 9.84 -7.34 5.43
C LEU A 171 9.09 -8.38 6.28
N ARG A 172 9.02 -9.63 5.84
CA ARG A 172 8.40 -10.73 6.60
C ARG A 172 9.32 -11.32 7.68
N GLN A 173 10.60 -11.50 7.37
CA GLN A 173 11.52 -12.29 8.20
C GLN A 173 12.48 -11.45 9.04
N ASP A 174 12.95 -10.33 8.49
CA ASP A 174 14.01 -9.50 9.08
C ASP A 174 13.51 -8.10 9.52
N GLY A 175 12.29 -7.73 9.12
CA GLY A 175 11.64 -6.49 9.52
C GLY A 175 11.34 -6.51 11.02
N ARG A 176 11.94 -5.59 11.78
CA ARG A 176 11.74 -5.49 13.23
C ARG A 176 10.38 -4.91 13.60
N SER A 177 9.62 -4.42 12.62
CA SER A 177 8.24 -3.97 12.77
C SER A 177 7.28 -5.10 12.39
N GLU A 178 6.83 -5.86 13.38
CA GLU A 178 5.79 -6.90 13.24
C GLU A 178 4.43 -6.33 12.77
N GLU A 179 4.32 -5.01 12.63
CA GLU A 179 3.15 -4.26 12.16
C GLU A 179 3.09 -4.09 10.64
N PHE A 180 4.20 -4.29 9.91
CA PHE A 180 4.24 -4.08 8.46
C PHE A 180 3.90 -5.38 7.71
N VAL A 181 2.61 -5.60 7.42
CA VAL A 181 2.18 -6.70 6.56
C VAL A 181 2.40 -6.30 5.10
N VAL A 182 3.30 -7.00 4.42
CA VAL A 182 3.57 -6.82 2.99
C VAL A 182 2.75 -7.79 2.15
N SER A 183 2.26 -7.34 1.00
CA SER A 183 1.47 -8.16 0.07
C SER A 183 1.57 -7.66 -1.37
N LEU A 184 0.97 -8.40 -2.32
CA LEU A 184 0.82 -7.95 -3.71
C LEU A 184 0.05 -6.62 -3.85
N ARG A 185 -0.70 -6.17 -2.82
CA ARG A 185 -1.31 -4.83 -2.81
C ARG A 185 -0.25 -3.72 -2.79
N ASP A 186 0.91 -3.95 -2.17
CA ASP A 186 2.02 -3.00 -2.15
C ASP A 186 2.70 -2.91 -3.51
N VAL A 187 2.78 -4.03 -4.23
CA VAL A 187 3.25 -4.09 -5.63
C VAL A 187 2.28 -3.33 -6.53
N ARG A 188 0.96 -3.52 -6.37
CA ARG A 188 -0.06 -2.72 -7.09
C ARG A 188 0.13 -1.22 -6.83
N ARG A 189 0.39 -0.83 -5.57
CA ARG A 189 0.64 0.58 -5.22
C ARG A 189 1.93 1.11 -5.85
N PHE A 190 2.99 0.29 -5.87
CA PHE A 190 4.22 0.60 -6.59
C PHE A 190 3.94 0.87 -8.08
N LEU A 191 3.14 0.03 -8.75
CA LEU A 191 2.78 0.23 -10.17
C LEU A 191 2.03 1.53 -10.42
N VAL A 192 1.08 1.88 -9.54
CA VAL A 192 0.34 3.16 -9.59
C VAL A 192 1.31 4.33 -9.52
N PHE A 193 2.23 4.32 -8.55
CA PHE A 193 3.23 5.37 -8.41
C PHE A 193 4.22 5.38 -9.57
N TYR A 194 4.63 4.23 -10.07
CA TYR A 194 5.57 4.13 -11.19
C TYR A 194 5.01 4.80 -12.45
N LYS A 195 3.75 4.49 -12.79
CA LYS A 195 3.07 5.14 -13.91
C LYS A 195 2.97 6.65 -13.71
N PHE A 196 2.56 7.09 -12.51
CA PHE A 196 2.52 8.51 -12.17
C PHE A 196 3.89 9.18 -12.35
N PHE A 197 4.97 8.57 -11.85
CA PHE A 197 6.31 9.17 -11.92
C PHE A 197 6.89 9.20 -13.34
N GLN A 198 6.52 8.26 -14.22
CA GLN A 198 6.89 8.35 -15.64
C GLN A 198 6.34 9.64 -16.25
N ASP A 199 5.05 9.92 -16.06
CA ASP A 199 4.38 11.09 -16.61
C ASP A 199 4.84 12.39 -15.91
N TYR A 200 4.93 12.36 -14.58
CA TYR A 200 5.38 13.49 -13.77
C TYR A 200 6.79 13.92 -14.15
N ILE A 201 7.75 13.00 -14.25
CA ILE A 201 9.14 13.32 -14.59
C ILE A 201 9.21 13.90 -16.01
N ALA A 202 8.51 13.29 -16.98
CA ALA A 202 8.51 13.77 -18.36
C ALA A 202 7.99 15.21 -18.47
N ARG A 203 6.92 15.56 -17.74
CA ARG A 203 6.39 16.93 -17.69
C ARG A 203 7.28 17.88 -16.90
N ARG A 204 7.80 17.44 -15.76
CA ARG A 204 8.68 18.25 -14.92
C ARG A 204 9.94 18.68 -15.67
N ASP A 205 10.54 17.76 -16.43
CA ASP A 205 11.77 18.02 -17.19
C ASP A 205 11.57 18.98 -18.37
N SER A 206 10.32 19.20 -18.80
CA SER A 206 9.97 20.22 -19.81
C SER A 206 9.61 21.58 -19.20
N LEU A 207 9.59 21.72 -17.87
CA LEU A 207 9.26 22.96 -17.19
C LEU A 207 10.52 23.64 -16.67
N ASP A 208 10.49 24.97 -16.62
CA ASP A 208 11.55 25.71 -15.94
C ASP A 208 11.65 25.29 -14.46
N PRO A 209 12.87 25.37 -13.88
CA PRO A 209 13.07 25.13 -12.46
C PRO A 209 12.19 26.07 -11.61
N PRO A 210 11.69 25.64 -10.45
CA PRO A 210 10.89 26.51 -9.60
C PRO A 210 11.65 27.79 -9.25
N SER A 211 10.99 28.93 -9.43
CA SER A 211 11.50 30.25 -9.01
C SER A 211 11.74 30.24 -7.51
N SER A 212 13.01 30.40 -7.13
CA SER A 212 13.55 30.17 -5.79
C SER A 212 12.79 30.88 -4.68
N HIS A 213 12.11 30.13 -3.81
CA HIS A 213 12.05 30.49 -2.40
C HIS A 213 13.41 30.13 -1.77
N ALA A 214 14.33 31.09 -1.80
CA ALA A 214 15.41 31.28 -0.83
C ALA A 214 16.38 30.11 -0.55
N ASP A 215 17.02 29.55 -1.58
CA ASP A 215 18.41 29.10 -1.38
C ASP A 215 19.20 29.25 -2.70
N SER A 216 19.95 30.34 -2.83
CA SER A 216 20.92 30.56 -3.92
C SER A 216 22.02 29.49 -3.96
N ARG A 217 22.06 28.56 -3.00
CA ARG A 217 22.94 27.38 -2.98
C ARG A 217 22.36 26.15 -3.70
N TRP A 218 21.09 26.15 -4.09
CA TRP A 218 20.48 25.01 -4.75
C TRP A 218 19.62 25.42 -5.94
N ASN A 219 20.29 25.60 -7.09
CA ASN A 219 19.66 25.44 -8.38
C ASN A 219 20.23 24.17 -9.02
N PRO A 220 19.56 23.00 -8.89
CA PRO A 220 20.03 21.76 -9.53
C PRO A 220 19.96 21.82 -11.06
N PHE A 221 19.39 22.90 -11.62
CA PHE A 221 19.15 23.11 -13.05
C PHE A 221 19.75 24.41 -13.59
N SER A 222 20.57 25.15 -12.83
CA SER A 222 21.27 26.32 -13.41
C SER A 222 22.33 25.85 -14.38
N GLN A 223 22.31 26.40 -15.60
CA GLN A 223 23.25 26.12 -16.69
C GLN A 223 24.74 26.41 -16.37
N ASN A 224 25.05 27.00 -15.20
CA ASN A 224 26.40 27.38 -14.78
C ASN A 224 26.97 26.59 -13.59
N PHE A 225 26.37 25.46 -13.19
CA PHE A 225 27.04 24.50 -12.30
C PHE A 225 28.01 23.64 -13.11
N GLY A 226 29.30 23.94 -13.00
CA GLY A 226 30.37 23.26 -13.72
C GLY A 226 30.31 21.74 -13.63
N ALA A 227 30.83 21.09 -14.66
CA ALA A 227 30.83 19.66 -14.98
C ALA A 227 31.38 18.67 -13.92
N SER A 228 31.45 19.04 -12.64
CA SER A 228 32.13 18.29 -11.58
C SER A 228 31.26 17.87 -10.39
N ASN A 229 29.92 17.99 -10.43
CA ASN A 229 29.06 17.26 -9.49
C ASN A 229 27.77 16.75 -10.14
N ARG A 230 27.74 15.42 -10.34
CA ARG A 230 26.62 14.47 -10.48
C ARG A 230 25.29 14.92 -9.85
N LEU A 231 24.64 15.93 -10.40
CA LEU A 231 23.33 16.41 -9.96
C LEU A 231 22.27 15.51 -10.60
N HIS A 232 21.82 14.58 -9.77
CA HIS A 232 21.06 13.35 -10.03
C HIS A 232 21.86 12.24 -10.70
N ALA A 233 22.25 11.23 -9.90
CA ALA A 233 22.86 9.99 -10.40
C ALA A 233 21.99 9.23 -11.44
N LEU A 234 20.74 9.68 -11.64
CA LEU A 234 19.77 9.13 -12.58
C LEU A 234 19.29 10.19 -13.60
N HIS A 235 20.03 11.27 -13.82
CA HIS A 235 19.68 12.27 -14.83
C HIS A 235 19.55 11.61 -16.21
N GLY A 236 18.46 11.89 -16.94
CA GLY A 236 18.14 11.25 -18.21
C GLY A 236 17.70 9.78 -18.12
N GLN A 237 17.63 9.19 -16.91
CA GLN A 237 17.18 7.81 -16.68
C GLN A 237 15.79 7.81 -16.02
N ARG A 238 14.76 8.22 -16.78
CA ARG A 238 13.38 8.38 -16.30
C ARG A 238 12.82 7.12 -15.65
N GLU A 239 13.13 5.97 -16.22
CA GLU A 239 12.74 4.64 -15.78
C GLU A 239 13.29 4.34 -14.38
N ALA A 240 14.61 4.43 -14.22
CA ALA A 240 15.29 4.22 -12.94
C ALA A 240 14.82 5.22 -11.86
N HIS A 241 14.65 6.48 -12.24
CA HIS A 241 14.18 7.53 -11.34
C HIS A 241 12.76 7.24 -10.83
N SER A 242 11.86 6.85 -11.72
CA SER A 242 10.49 6.47 -11.36
C SER A 242 10.46 5.27 -10.42
N VAL A 243 11.32 4.27 -10.63
CA VAL A 243 11.42 3.11 -9.74
C VAL A 243 11.83 3.53 -8.32
N VAL A 244 12.86 4.38 -8.20
CA VAL A 244 13.35 4.88 -6.91
C VAL A 244 12.25 5.62 -6.14
N LEU A 245 11.54 6.55 -6.78
CA LEU A 245 10.47 7.32 -6.13
C LEU A 245 9.26 6.45 -5.77
N SER A 246 8.91 5.51 -6.64
CA SER A 246 7.78 4.58 -6.42
C SER A 246 8.05 3.65 -5.25
N ILE A 247 9.25 3.09 -5.15
CA ILE A 247 9.67 2.29 -4.00
C ILE A 247 9.68 3.14 -2.73
N GLN A 248 10.20 4.37 -2.83
CA GLN A 248 10.27 5.28 -1.69
C GLN A 248 8.88 5.50 -1.09
N LEU A 249 7.84 5.72 -1.91
CA LEU A 249 6.47 5.92 -1.45
C LEU A 249 5.70 4.63 -1.12
N ALA A 250 5.84 3.57 -1.91
CA ALA A 250 5.08 2.34 -1.72
C ALA A 250 5.54 1.54 -0.49
N TYR A 251 6.83 1.59 -0.18
CA TYR A 251 7.45 0.79 0.89
C TYR A 251 8.14 1.65 1.94
N ILE A 252 9.13 2.46 1.54
CA ILE A 252 10.11 3.01 2.49
C ILE A 252 9.53 4.05 3.45
N VAL A 253 8.69 4.98 2.99
CA VAL A 253 8.10 6.02 3.89
C VAL A 253 7.18 5.42 4.96
N ARG A 254 6.61 4.25 4.69
CA ARG A 254 5.67 3.56 5.60
C ARG A 254 6.39 2.79 6.72
N MET A 255 7.67 2.50 6.55
CA MET A 255 8.47 1.87 7.60
C MET A 255 8.71 2.91 8.70
N PRO A 256 8.42 2.60 9.97
CA PRO A 256 8.54 3.56 11.06
C PRO A 256 9.97 3.73 11.56
N VAL A 257 10.82 2.69 11.45
CA VAL A 257 12.17 2.69 12.00
C VAL A 257 13.19 3.12 10.93
N THR A 258 14.05 4.09 11.27
CA THR A 258 15.08 4.61 10.35
C THR A 258 16.04 3.54 9.86
N GLU A 259 16.45 2.61 10.73
CA GLU A 259 17.33 1.50 10.36
C GLU A 259 16.66 0.51 9.41
N GLU A 260 15.37 0.20 9.58
CA GLU A 260 14.62 -0.64 8.63
C GLU A 260 14.54 0.02 7.26
N ARG A 261 14.29 1.34 7.20
CA ARG A 261 14.33 2.10 5.94
C ARG A 261 15.70 2.01 5.27
N ARG A 262 16.79 1.90 6.04
CA ARG A 262 18.15 1.75 5.50
C ARG A 262 18.33 0.33 4.95
N MET A 263 18.03 -0.68 5.75
CA MET A 263 18.15 -2.10 5.37
C MET A 263 17.28 -2.46 4.17
N ALA A 264 16.04 -1.95 4.10
CA ALA A 264 15.15 -2.15 2.96
C ALA A 264 15.73 -1.59 1.65
N ARG A 265 16.36 -0.40 1.70
CA ARG A 265 17.07 0.16 0.55
C ARG A 265 18.27 -0.70 0.18
N GLU A 266 19.05 -1.16 1.15
CA GLU A 266 20.20 -2.04 0.89
C GLU A 266 19.80 -3.37 0.27
N THR A 267 18.71 -3.98 0.73
CA THR A 267 18.15 -5.20 0.15
C THR A 267 17.79 -5.02 -1.32
N LEU A 268 17.10 -3.93 -1.67
CA LEU A 268 16.79 -3.62 -3.07
C LEU A 268 18.05 -3.32 -3.88
N LEU A 269 18.93 -2.45 -3.38
CA LEU A 269 20.14 -2.01 -4.08
C LEU A 269 21.02 -3.20 -4.48
N ARG A 270 21.16 -4.21 -3.62
CA ARG A 270 21.89 -5.45 -3.93
C ARG A 270 21.36 -6.20 -5.17
N CYS A 271 20.08 -6.01 -5.51
CA CYS A 271 19.46 -6.66 -6.66
C CYS A 271 19.50 -5.81 -7.92
N VAL A 272 19.45 -4.49 -7.81
CA VAL A 272 19.24 -3.58 -8.95
C VAL A 272 20.48 -2.75 -9.35
N GLN A 273 21.53 -2.72 -8.52
CA GLN A 273 22.80 -2.05 -8.86
C GLN A 273 23.53 -2.77 -9.99
N GLY A 274 24.07 -2.00 -10.93
CA GLY A 274 24.78 -2.51 -12.10
C GLY A 274 23.87 -2.98 -13.24
N SER A 275 22.56 -3.05 -13.02
CA SER A 275 21.56 -3.39 -14.03
C SER A 275 20.60 -2.22 -14.28
N LEU A 276 19.66 -1.98 -13.37
CA LEU A 276 18.66 -0.91 -13.45
C LEU A 276 19.19 0.41 -12.88
N LEU A 277 19.99 0.35 -11.82
CA LEU A 277 20.64 1.52 -11.22
C LEU A 277 22.16 1.46 -11.50
N PRO A 278 22.84 2.61 -11.63
CA PRO A 278 24.30 2.64 -11.79
C PRO A 278 25.01 1.88 -10.67
N SER A 279 26.14 1.22 -10.96
CA SER A 279 26.88 0.42 -9.98
C SER A 279 27.35 1.23 -8.75
N ASN A 280 27.55 2.54 -8.90
CA ASN A 280 27.92 3.45 -7.81
C ASN A 280 26.69 4.10 -7.12
N PHE A 281 25.47 3.74 -7.49
CA PHE A 281 24.25 4.29 -6.93
C PHE A 281 23.98 3.69 -5.54
N GLY A 282 24.39 4.37 -4.48
CA GLY A 282 24.18 3.93 -3.10
C GLY A 282 23.04 4.64 -2.38
N ILE A 283 22.94 4.40 -1.07
CA ILE A 283 21.94 5.04 -0.18
C ILE A 283 22.04 6.57 -0.20
N LYS A 284 23.26 7.11 -0.28
CA LYS A 284 23.47 8.57 -0.38
C LYS A 284 22.85 9.11 -1.67
N SER A 285 23.09 8.45 -2.81
CA SER A 285 22.49 8.80 -4.11
C SER A 285 20.97 8.68 -4.06
N TRP A 286 20.43 7.62 -3.47
CA TRP A 286 18.98 7.46 -3.25
C TRP A 286 18.39 8.64 -2.49
N ARG A 287 18.99 9.01 -1.35
CA ARG A 287 18.53 10.15 -0.55
C ARG A 287 18.62 11.45 -1.35
N GLN A 288 19.71 11.68 -2.10
CA GLN A 288 19.84 12.87 -2.93
C GLN A 288 18.75 12.98 -3.97
N VAL A 289 18.45 11.89 -4.68
CA VAL A 289 17.36 11.83 -5.68
C VAL A 289 16.02 12.19 -5.03
N VAL A 290 15.64 11.49 -3.96
CA VAL A 290 14.36 11.73 -3.26
C VAL A 290 14.29 13.16 -2.71
N ASN A 291 15.35 13.65 -2.06
CA ASN A 291 15.36 14.98 -1.45
C ASN A 291 15.26 16.09 -2.50
N ALA A 292 15.86 15.89 -3.66
CA ALA A 292 15.79 16.84 -4.75
C ALA A 292 14.39 16.88 -5.37
N GLU A 293 13.72 15.73 -5.52
CA GLU A 293 12.32 15.69 -5.98
C GLU A 293 11.33 16.31 -5.01
N GLU A 294 11.45 16.00 -3.72
CA GLU A 294 10.59 16.60 -2.70
C GLU A 294 10.74 18.13 -2.68
N ARG A 295 11.96 18.65 -2.85
CA ARG A 295 12.21 20.09 -2.93
C ARG A 295 11.74 20.71 -4.24
N ASN A 296 11.93 20.02 -5.36
CA ASN A 296 11.44 20.50 -6.66
C ASN A 296 9.93 20.67 -6.62
N LEU A 297 9.22 19.65 -6.13
CA LEU A 297 7.78 19.70 -5.98
C LEU A 297 7.35 20.80 -5.01
N TYR A 298 7.95 20.87 -3.81
CA TYR A 298 7.64 21.91 -2.84
C TYR A 298 7.87 23.33 -3.37
N GLY A 299 8.96 23.55 -4.12
CA GLY A 299 9.26 24.84 -4.73
C GLY A 299 8.27 25.28 -5.81
N ARG A 300 7.42 24.36 -6.30
CA ARG A 300 6.33 24.64 -7.24
C ARG A 300 4.98 24.86 -6.55
N MET A 301 4.91 24.71 -5.23
CA MET A 301 3.68 24.86 -4.46
C MET A 301 3.43 26.31 -4.06
N ASP A 302 2.16 26.68 -3.91
CA ASP A 302 1.78 27.94 -3.28
C ASP A 302 2.00 27.84 -1.76
N THR A 303 2.96 28.63 -1.28
CA THR A 303 3.31 28.74 0.14
C THR A 303 2.95 30.11 0.73
N SER A 304 2.18 30.93 0.01
CA SER A 304 1.78 32.28 0.42
C SER A 304 1.04 32.31 1.77
N ALA A 305 0.30 31.25 2.10
CA ALA A 305 -0.37 31.08 3.39
C ALA A 305 0.61 30.98 4.58
N TYR A 306 1.88 30.67 4.34
CA TYR A 306 2.90 30.48 5.38
C TYR A 306 4.26 31.12 5.01
N PRO A 307 4.35 32.47 4.97
CA PRO A 307 5.51 33.19 4.46
C PRO A 307 6.81 32.97 5.27
N ASN A 308 6.70 32.61 6.55
CA ASN A 308 7.84 32.39 7.45
C ASN A 308 8.06 30.90 7.79
N LEU A 309 7.52 29.99 6.99
CA LEU A 309 7.60 28.56 7.28
C LEU A 309 9.01 28.02 7.04
N ALA A 310 9.62 27.48 8.10
CA ALA A 310 10.87 26.76 7.97
C ALA A 310 10.67 25.44 7.19
N MET A 311 11.39 25.30 6.08
CA MET A 311 11.43 24.06 5.30
C MET A 311 12.19 22.98 6.07
N ASN A 312 11.45 22.06 6.69
CA ASN A 312 12.02 20.91 7.38
C ASN A 312 11.78 19.60 6.60
N ARG A 313 12.48 18.54 6.99
CA ARG A 313 12.39 17.24 6.32
C ARG A 313 10.98 16.63 6.36
N ALA A 314 10.27 16.79 7.48
CA ALA A 314 8.93 16.23 7.67
C ALA A 314 7.91 16.92 6.77
N LEU A 315 7.98 18.25 6.66
CA LEU A 315 7.13 19.05 5.77
C LEU A 315 7.32 18.62 4.31
N LEU A 316 8.57 18.56 3.83
CA LEU A 316 8.89 18.15 2.46
C LEU A 316 8.34 16.76 2.14
N GLN A 317 8.59 15.78 3.04
CA GLN A 317 8.08 14.42 2.87
C GLN A 317 6.55 14.36 2.90
N ASN A 318 5.90 15.11 3.80
CA ASN A 318 4.44 15.14 3.91
C ASN A 318 3.80 15.77 2.68
N VAL A 319 4.29 16.93 2.22
CA VAL A 319 3.79 17.60 1.00
C VAL A 319 3.96 16.69 -0.20
N PHE A 320 5.14 16.08 -0.36
CA PHE A 320 5.40 15.15 -1.46
C PHE A 320 4.48 13.93 -1.44
N SER A 321 4.38 13.25 -0.28
CA SER A 321 3.55 12.06 -0.15
C SER A 321 2.07 12.37 -0.34
N LEU A 322 1.57 13.47 0.25
CA LEU A 322 0.18 13.92 0.09
C LEU A 322 -0.13 14.24 -1.37
N THR A 323 0.72 15.02 -2.04
CA THR A 323 0.50 15.43 -3.44
C THR A 323 0.38 14.21 -4.34
N VAL A 324 1.35 13.28 -4.26
CA VAL A 324 1.33 12.08 -5.10
C VAL A 324 0.10 11.24 -4.78
N CYS A 325 -0.21 11.00 -3.51
CA CYS A 325 -1.37 10.22 -3.10
C CYS A 325 -2.71 10.85 -3.53
N VAL A 326 -2.86 12.17 -3.46
CA VAL A 326 -4.06 12.87 -3.94
C VAL A 326 -4.21 12.71 -5.45
N LEU A 327 -3.14 12.97 -6.21
CA LEU A 327 -3.15 12.89 -7.67
C LEU A 327 -3.36 11.46 -8.18
N THR A 328 -2.89 10.44 -7.46
CA THR A 328 -3.12 9.03 -7.79
C THR A 328 -4.35 8.42 -7.13
N ARG A 329 -5.14 9.22 -6.39
CA ARG A 329 -6.28 8.75 -5.57
C ARG A 329 -5.92 7.56 -4.67
N THR A 330 -4.68 7.53 -4.20
CA THR A 330 -4.20 6.51 -3.26
C THR A 330 -4.47 7.00 -1.83
N PRO A 331 -5.22 6.25 -1.01
CA PRO A 331 -5.48 6.66 0.37
C PRO A 331 -4.19 6.85 1.17
N ILE A 332 -4.12 7.94 1.94
CA ILE A 332 -2.98 8.27 2.80
C ILE A 332 -3.49 8.70 4.18
N ILE A 333 -2.83 8.19 5.22
CA ILE A 333 -3.11 8.53 6.62
C ILE A 333 -1.80 9.03 7.24
N LEU A 334 -1.77 10.30 7.67
CA LEU A 334 -0.59 10.90 8.28
C LEU A 334 -0.66 10.76 9.81
N ILE A 335 0.28 9.99 10.38
CA ILE A 335 0.40 9.79 11.83
C ILE A 335 1.71 10.41 12.31
N GLY A 336 1.66 11.12 13.44
CA GLY A 336 2.87 11.64 14.10
C GLY A 336 2.54 12.60 15.24
N ALA A 337 3.52 12.89 16.09
CA ALA A 337 3.39 13.85 17.19
C ALA A 337 2.89 15.24 16.73
N PRO A 338 2.28 16.03 17.63
CA PRO A 338 2.01 17.45 17.37
C PRO A 338 3.27 18.17 16.88
N GLY A 339 3.13 19.10 15.94
CA GLY A 339 4.28 19.83 15.36
C GLY A 339 4.97 19.18 14.16
N ASN A 340 4.63 17.94 13.76
CA ASN A 340 5.21 17.27 12.58
C ASN A 340 4.64 17.75 11.22
N SER A 341 4.33 19.04 11.06
CA SER A 341 3.95 19.67 9.79
C SER A 341 2.83 18.97 8.98
N LYS A 342 1.89 18.28 9.64
CA LYS A 342 0.80 17.53 8.98
C LYS A 342 -0.25 18.49 8.39
N THR A 343 -0.89 19.30 9.24
CA THR A 343 -1.92 20.28 8.84
C THR A 343 -1.38 21.32 7.86
N VAL A 344 -0.14 21.77 8.09
CA VAL A 344 0.54 22.72 7.20
C VAL A 344 0.75 22.11 5.81
N ALA A 345 1.23 20.86 5.73
CA ALA A 345 1.39 20.19 4.44
C ALA A 345 0.04 20.00 3.72
N THR A 346 -1.02 19.60 4.43
CA THR A 346 -2.37 19.49 3.85
C THR A 346 -2.86 20.82 3.28
N THR A 347 -2.63 21.93 3.99
CA THR A 347 -3.05 23.26 3.55
C THR A 347 -2.28 23.68 2.30
N ILE A 348 -0.96 23.51 2.27
CA ILE A 348 -0.13 23.81 1.09
C ILE A 348 -0.60 23.03 -0.14
N VAL A 349 -0.85 21.72 0.02
CA VAL A 349 -1.33 20.87 -1.08
C VAL A 349 -2.72 21.34 -1.55
N ASN A 350 -3.63 21.68 -0.64
CA ASN A 350 -4.96 22.17 -0.99
C ASN A 350 -4.96 23.54 -1.68
N CYS A 351 -3.99 24.41 -1.39
CA CYS A 351 -3.85 25.70 -2.08
C CYS A 351 -3.21 25.55 -3.47
N SER A 352 -2.51 24.45 -3.74
CA SER A 352 -1.68 24.28 -4.94
C SER A 352 -2.26 23.33 -6.00
N LEU A 353 -3.16 22.43 -5.60
CA LEU A 353 -3.90 21.52 -6.49
C LEU A 353 -5.31 22.04 -6.73
#